data_AF-A0A2S8YWR2-F1
#
_entry.id   AF-A0A2S8YWR2-F1
#
_cell.length_a   1.000
_cell.length_b   1.000
_cell.length_c   1.000
_cell.angle_alpha   90.00
_cell.angle_beta   90.00
_cell.angle_gamma   90.00
#
_symmetry.space_group_name_H-M   'P 1'
#
loop_
_entity.id
_entity.type
_entity.pdbx_description
1 polymer ?
#
loop_
_entity_poly.entity_id
_entity_poly.type
_entity_poly.pdbx_seq_one_letter_code
_entity_poly.pdbx_strand_id
1 'polypeptide(L)'
;MLGRFGRDAGSLLGVEITPPFIRLVHAHRRQGRCQVGAWAIEPLPAAALHNGWIVDPELVGTALLRAVSRSAMPGRRVAVALPGALVVEKQLAMPIGLDDDALVEQLPEEASAFIPFALEDAALDFQQMGPDPDNPQCQRVVVAACHLALLEVLHASLECAGLRACVVEADHHALRRALPVSSVREALWLQVEDQSVVFHEVGGEAAGLRRQIPLGSQPVDAQALAAAVDTYLLSSPGRALPDQLQLLGGGVLAAKLPGQLQQRLGIEVLHADPFGATVLAPGLKSDALAAQAPCLAVACGLAMRVADPCLD
;
A
#
# COMPACT_ATOMS: atom_id res chain seq x y z
N MET A 1 -9.17 2.13 30.36
CA MET A 1 -10.14 1.05 30.68
C MET A 1 -9.60 -0.27 30.16
N LEU A 2 -9.54 -1.31 31.00
CA LEU A 2 -9.02 -2.64 30.67
C LEU A 2 -9.98 -3.45 29.78
N GLY A 3 -9.41 -4.07 28.75
CA GLY A 3 -10.01 -5.11 27.90
C GLY A 3 -9.07 -5.30 26.71
N ARG A 4 -8.57 -6.50 26.40
CA ARG A 4 -9.33 -7.54 25.71
C ARG A 4 -8.57 -8.87 25.77
N PHE A 5 -9.16 -9.86 26.44
CA PHE A 5 -9.03 -11.25 26.02
C PHE A 5 -9.49 -11.35 24.56
N GLY A 6 -8.76 -12.13 23.75
CA GLY A 6 -8.85 -12.18 22.29
C GLY A 6 -10.28 -12.09 21.75
N ARG A 7 -10.58 -10.96 21.11
CA ARG A 7 -11.63 -10.89 20.10
C ARG A 7 -10.94 -11.07 18.76
N ASP A 8 -11.50 -11.93 17.91
CA ASP A 8 -11.07 -12.06 16.52
C ASP A 8 -10.81 -10.65 15.95
N ALA A 9 -9.59 -10.41 15.47
CA ALA A 9 -9.31 -9.24 14.66
C ALA A 9 -10.31 -9.29 13.50
N GLY A 10 -11.34 -8.45 13.55
CA GLY A 10 -12.47 -8.54 12.63
C GLY A 10 -11.98 -8.59 11.18
N SER A 11 -12.57 -9.45 10.37
CA SER A 11 -12.24 -9.54 8.94
C SER A 11 -12.51 -8.20 8.26
N LEU A 12 -11.52 -7.69 7.52
CA LEU A 12 -11.63 -6.49 6.70
C LEU A 12 -11.60 -6.88 5.23
N LEU A 13 -12.36 -6.12 4.44
CA LEU A 13 -12.23 -6.09 3.01
C LEU A 13 -11.10 -5.09 2.66
N GLY A 14 -9.99 -5.60 2.13
CA GLY A 14 -8.93 -4.75 1.59
C GLY A 14 -9.31 -4.22 0.23
N VAL A 15 -9.25 -2.90 0.05
CA VAL A 15 -9.69 -2.19 -1.16
C VAL A 15 -8.57 -1.31 -1.68
N GLU A 16 -8.14 -1.56 -2.91
CA GLU A 16 -7.23 -0.68 -3.64
C GLU A 16 -7.98 -0.04 -4.81
N ILE A 17 -7.92 1.30 -4.91
CA ILE A 17 -8.56 2.08 -5.96
C ILE A 17 -7.44 2.70 -6.82
N THR A 18 -7.01 1.98 -7.85
CA THR A 18 -5.89 2.40 -8.70
C THR A 18 -6.20 2.12 -10.17
N PRO A 19 -6.35 3.15 -11.03
CA PRO A 19 -6.70 2.96 -12.42
C PRO A 19 -5.79 1.95 -13.15
N PRO A 20 -6.34 1.16 -14.08
CA PRO A 20 -7.72 1.20 -14.56
C PRO A 20 -8.66 0.24 -13.80
N PHE A 21 -8.34 -0.15 -12.56
CA PHE A 21 -9.13 -1.15 -11.81
C PHE A 21 -9.33 -0.79 -10.34
N ILE A 22 -10.39 -1.31 -9.74
CA ILE A 22 -10.51 -1.49 -8.30
C ILE A 22 -10.16 -2.93 -7.98
N ARG A 23 -9.35 -3.16 -6.95
CA ARG A 23 -8.94 -4.49 -6.50
C ARG A 23 -9.37 -4.74 -5.07
N LEU A 24 -9.95 -5.90 -4.85
CA LEU A 24 -10.53 -6.29 -3.57
C LEU A 24 -9.95 -7.63 -3.15
N VAL A 25 -9.58 -7.74 -1.88
CA VAL A 25 -9.26 -9.01 -1.23
C VAL A 25 -9.99 -9.06 0.10
N HIS A 26 -10.69 -10.16 0.34
CA HIS A 26 -11.29 -10.44 1.65
C HIS A 26 -10.51 -11.55 2.33
N ALA A 27 -9.98 -11.23 3.52
CA ALA A 27 -9.21 -12.17 4.31
C ALA A 27 -9.71 -12.22 5.76
N HIS A 28 -9.68 -13.42 6.33
CA HIS A 28 -10.03 -13.67 7.72
C HIS A 28 -8.79 -14.13 8.48
N ARG A 29 -8.52 -13.55 9.65
CA ARG A 29 -7.42 -13.98 10.51
C ARG A 29 -7.93 -14.92 11.60
N ARG A 30 -7.43 -16.15 11.65
CA ARG A 30 -7.75 -17.13 12.69
C ARG A 30 -6.48 -17.79 13.22
N GLN A 31 -6.26 -17.70 14.54
CA GLN A 31 -5.10 -18.32 15.22
C GLN A 31 -3.74 -17.96 14.57
N GLY A 32 -3.55 -16.68 14.21
CA GLY A 32 -2.32 -16.19 13.58
C GLY A 32 -2.19 -16.51 12.09
N ARG A 33 -3.09 -17.31 11.50
CA ARG A 33 -3.12 -17.59 10.06
C ARG A 33 -4.11 -16.68 9.34
N CYS A 34 -3.68 -16.14 8.20
CA CYS A 34 -4.53 -15.39 7.28
C CYS A 34 -5.17 -16.36 6.29
N GLN A 35 -6.49 -16.37 6.18
CA GLN A 35 -7.22 -17.13 5.16
C GLN A 35 -7.87 -16.18 4.15
N VAL A 36 -7.49 -16.29 2.88
CA VAL A 36 -8.12 -15.53 1.79
C VAL A 36 -9.39 -16.25 1.35
N GLY A 37 -10.52 -15.56 1.50
CA GLY A 37 -11.84 -16.09 1.20
C GLY A 37 -12.30 -15.79 -0.22
N ALA A 38 -11.99 -14.58 -0.70
CA ALA A 38 -12.44 -14.11 -1.99
C ALA A 38 -11.61 -12.90 -2.44
N TRP A 39 -11.64 -12.63 -3.75
CA TRP A 39 -10.99 -11.48 -4.37
C TRP A 39 -11.81 -11.00 -5.58
N ALA A 40 -11.58 -9.76 -6.00
CA ALA A 40 -12.19 -9.19 -7.20
C ALA A 40 -11.29 -8.15 -7.85
N ILE A 41 -11.42 -8.01 -9.17
CA ILE A 41 -10.83 -6.92 -9.96
C ILE A 41 -11.99 -6.36 -10.81
N GLU A 42 -12.35 -5.11 -10.59
CA GLU A 42 -13.44 -4.45 -11.32
C GLU A 42 -12.89 -3.28 -12.14
N PRO A 43 -13.25 -3.13 -13.43
CA PRO A 43 -12.85 -1.99 -14.23
C PRO A 43 -13.30 -0.65 -13.63
N LEU A 44 -12.38 0.31 -13.60
CA LEU A 44 -12.61 1.66 -13.14
C LEU A 44 -12.59 2.61 -14.34
N PRO A 45 -13.64 3.43 -14.57
CA PRO A 45 -13.65 4.41 -15.66
C PRO A 45 -12.47 5.39 -15.54
N ALA A 46 -11.82 5.69 -16.66
CA ALA A 46 -10.67 6.60 -16.68
C ALA A 46 -11.02 8.01 -16.19
N ALA A 47 -12.29 8.43 -16.28
CA ALA A 47 -12.78 9.70 -15.77
C ALA A 47 -12.96 9.73 -14.25
N ALA A 48 -12.88 8.60 -13.55
CA ALA A 48 -13.14 8.54 -12.10
C ALA A 48 -12.00 9.17 -11.28
N LEU A 49 -10.76 9.06 -11.76
CA LEU A 49 -9.57 9.58 -11.08
C LEU A 49 -8.71 10.42 -12.01
N HIS A 50 -8.07 11.46 -11.45
CA HIS A 50 -7.07 12.27 -12.13
C HIS A 50 -5.85 12.46 -11.22
N ASN A 51 -4.65 12.05 -11.68
CA ASN A 51 -3.41 12.12 -10.91
C ASN A 51 -3.53 11.53 -9.49
N GLY A 52 -4.21 10.40 -9.36
CA GLY A 52 -4.45 9.71 -8.07
C GLY A 52 -5.61 10.27 -7.25
N TRP A 53 -6.15 11.44 -7.60
CA TRP A 53 -7.32 12.02 -6.92
C TRP A 53 -8.61 11.46 -7.48
N ILE A 54 -9.57 11.14 -6.60
CA ILE A 54 -10.93 10.83 -7.00
C ILE A 54 -11.61 12.14 -7.41
N VAL A 55 -12.01 12.23 -8.68
CA VAL A 55 -12.72 13.40 -9.22
C VAL A 55 -14.22 13.15 -9.36
N ASP A 56 -14.63 11.87 -9.42
CA ASP A 56 -16.03 11.45 -9.48
C ASP A 56 -16.28 10.31 -8.48
N PRO A 57 -16.70 10.63 -7.24
CA PRO A 57 -17.01 9.63 -6.22
C PRO A 57 -18.13 8.66 -6.59
N GLU A 58 -19.10 9.08 -7.41
CA GLU A 58 -20.22 8.23 -7.82
C GLU A 58 -19.77 7.14 -8.79
N LEU A 59 -18.86 7.46 -9.71
CA LEU A 59 -18.25 6.48 -10.61
C LEU A 59 -17.41 5.45 -9.84
N VAL A 60 -16.63 5.89 -8.85
CA VAL A 60 -15.87 4.98 -7.96
C VAL A 60 -16.82 4.12 -7.15
N GLY A 61 -17.84 4.72 -6.51
CA GLY A 61 -18.84 4.02 -5.72
C GLY A 61 -19.62 2.98 -6.50
N THR A 62 -20.01 3.28 -7.74
CA THR A 62 -20.69 2.33 -8.64
C THR A 62 -19.78 1.15 -9.01
N ALA A 63 -18.48 1.40 -9.23
CA ALA A 63 -17.51 0.33 -9.47
C ALA A 63 -17.30 -0.53 -8.21
N LEU A 64 -17.15 0.08 -7.03
CA LEU A 64 -17.06 -0.62 -5.74
C LEU A 64 -18.28 -1.51 -5.50
N LEU A 65 -19.49 -0.99 -5.69
CA LEU A 65 -20.73 -1.72 -5.49
C LEU A 65 -20.83 -2.94 -6.41
N ARG A 66 -20.44 -2.80 -7.69
CA ARG A 66 -20.36 -3.92 -8.64
C ARG A 66 -19.37 -4.97 -8.19
N ALA A 67 -18.17 -4.55 -7.77
CA ALA A 67 -17.12 -5.45 -7.31
C ALA A 67 -17.58 -6.28 -6.11
N VAL A 68 -18.12 -5.62 -5.08
CA VAL A 68 -18.63 -6.26 -3.86
C VAL A 68 -19.80 -7.20 -4.16
N SER A 69 -20.75 -6.78 -5.00
CA SER A 69 -21.93 -7.57 -5.34
C SER A 69 -21.58 -8.84 -6.12
N ARG A 70 -20.65 -8.76 -7.07
CA ARG A 70 -20.24 -9.89 -7.91
C ARG A 70 -19.41 -10.93 -7.17
N SER A 71 -18.62 -10.48 -6.19
CA SER A 71 -17.71 -11.35 -5.44
C SER A 71 -18.31 -11.93 -4.17
N ALA A 72 -19.58 -11.63 -3.87
CA ALA A 72 -20.32 -12.09 -2.69
C ALA A 72 -19.53 -11.87 -1.38
N MET A 73 -18.79 -10.76 -1.31
CA MET A 73 -17.88 -10.47 -0.21
C MET A 73 -18.67 -10.19 1.07
N PRO A 74 -18.38 -10.91 2.17
CA PRO A 74 -18.99 -10.60 3.44
C PRO A 74 -18.34 -9.34 4.04
N GLY A 75 -19.14 -8.54 4.73
CA GLY A 75 -18.67 -7.35 5.44
C GLY A 75 -18.88 -6.03 4.69
N ARG A 76 -18.94 -4.96 5.49
CA ARG A 76 -19.00 -3.56 5.04
C ARG A 76 -17.82 -2.72 5.53
N ARG A 77 -16.97 -3.31 6.38
CA ARG A 77 -15.81 -2.66 6.97
C ARG A 77 -14.62 -2.83 6.03
N VAL A 78 -14.03 -1.73 5.59
CA VAL A 78 -12.93 -1.76 4.63
C VAL A 78 -11.65 -1.17 5.21
N ALA A 79 -10.52 -1.75 4.81
CA ALA A 79 -9.23 -1.11 4.83
C ALA A 79 -8.92 -0.65 3.41
N VAL A 80 -8.60 0.62 3.22
CA VAL A 80 -8.39 1.20 1.90
C VAL A 80 -7.03 1.90 1.82
N ALA A 81 -6.35 1.74 0.69
CA ALA A 81 -5.09 2.41 0.43
C ALA A 81 -5.30 3.78 -0.22
N LEU A 82 -4.50 4.76 0.21
CA LEU A 82 -4.20 5.98 -0.53
C LEU A 82 -2.98 5.73 -1.43
N PRO A 83 -2.92 6.33 -2.63
CA PRO A 83 -1.70 6.33 -3.44
C PRO A 83 -0.55 6.95 -2.63
N GLY A 84 0.57 6.24 -2.50
CA GLY A 84 1.69 6.71 -1.67
C GLY A 84 2.27 8.06 -2.12
N ALA A 85 2.08 8.45 -3.37
CA ALA A 85 2.49 9.77 -3.88
C ALA A 85 1.64 10.94 -3.33
N LEU A 86 0.47 10.67 -2.74
CA LEU A 86 -0.42 11.66 -2.14
C LEU A 86 -0.29 11.71 -0.60
N VAL A 87 0.62 10.91 -0.03
CA VAL A 87 0.90 10.87 1.40
C VAL A 87 2.33 11.33 1.63
N VAL A 88 2.50 12.35 2.47
CA VAL A 88 3.81 12.82 2.93
C VAL A 88 4.15 12.08 4.20
N GLU A 89 5.30 11.41 4.22
CA GLU A 89 5.77 10.72 5.41
C GLU A 89 7.18 11.15 5.79
N LYS A 90 7.40 11.36 7.09
CA LYS A 90 8.69 11.80 7.59
C LYS A 90 8.95 11.24 9.00
N GLN A 91 10.16 10.77 9.22
CA GLN A 91 10.66 10.48 10.56
C GLN A 91 11.18 11.77 11.20
N LEU A 92 10.67 12.07 12.40
CA LEU A 92 11.06 13.21 13.22
C LEU A 92 11.74 12.71 14.49
N ALA A 93 12.70 13.49 14.98
CA ALA A 93 13.30 13.32 16.30
C ALA A 93 12.59 14.24 17.28
N MET A 94 11.81 13.65 18.20
CA MET A 94 11.03 14.36 19.22
C MET A 94 11.68 14.15 20.59
N PRO A 95 11.49 15.03 21.59
CA PRO A 95 11.92 14.76 22.96
C PRO A 95 11.39 13.42 23.50
N ILE A 96 12.25 12.66 24.19
CA ILE A 96 11.83 11.40 24.83
C ILE A 96 10.87 11.68 25.99
N GLY A 97 9.90 10.79 26.21
CA GLY A 97 8.96 10.87 27.33
C GLY A 97 7.70 11.70 27.07
N LEU A 98 7.52 12.21 25.85
CA LEU A 98 6.22 12.73 25.40
C LEU A 98 5.26 11.56 25.22
N ASP A 99 4.07 11.66 25.81
CA ASP A 99 2.95 10.77 25.54
C ASP A 99 2.18 11.21 24.28
N ASP A 100 1.17 10.43 23.88
CA ASP A 100 0.41 10.70 22.65
C ASP A 100 -0.26 12.07 22.66
N ASP A 101 -0.81 12.51 23.80
CA ASP A 101 -1.45 13.82 23.93
C ASP A 101 -0.44 14.96 23.74
N ALA A 102 0.74 14.86 24.38
CA ALA A 102 1.80 15.85 24.21
C ALA A 102 2.39 15.87 22.79
N LEU A 103 2.44 14.72 22.11
CA LEU A 103 2.82 14.64 20.70
C LEU A 103 1.81 15.34 19.80
N VAL A 104 0.51 15.13 20.01
CA VAL A 104 -0.57 15.80 19.25
C VAL A 104 -0.47 17.33 19.36
N GLU A 105 -0.05 17.86 20.51
CA GLU A 105 0.13 19.30 20.69
C GLU A 105 1.36 19.86 19.94
N GLN A 106 2.46 19.11 19.87
CA GLN A 106 3.74 19.60 19.33
C GLN A 106 3.95 19.28 17.85
N LEU A 107 3.48 18.11 17.39
CA LEU A 107 3.67 17.64 16.03
C LEU A 107 3.20 18.61 14.95
N PRO A 108 2.07 19.35 15.09
CA PRO A 108 1.61 20.28 14.07
C PRO A 108 2.66 21.34 13.69
N GLU A 109 3.39 21.88 14.67
CA GLU A 109 4.43 22.89 14.43
C GLU A 109 5.60 22.30 13.64
N GLU A 110 6.11 21.13 14.05
CA GLU A 110 7.18 20.40 13.36
C GLU A 110 6.75 19.95 11.94
N ALA A 111 5.47 19.57 11.79
CA ALA A 111 4.89 19.11 10.54
C ALA A 111 4.80 20.21 9.48
N SER A 112 4.54 21.46 9.90
CA SER A 112 4.47 22.62 9.01
C SER A 112 5.73 22.86 8.20
N ALA A 113 6.88 22.37 8.68
CA ALA A 113 8.17 22.54 8.01
C ALA A 113 8.33 21.69 6.74
N PHE A 114 7.49 20.65 6.55
CA PHE A 114 7.61 19.73 5.41
C PHE A 114 6.31 19.39 4.71
N ILE A 115 5.15 19.73 5.28
CA ILE A 115 3.86 19.59 4.59
C ILE A 115 3.73 20.69 3.53
N PRO A 116 3.51 20.35 2.24
CA PRO A 116 3.53 21.32 1.14
C PRO A 116 2.20 22.06 0.94
N PHE A 117 1.36 22.13 1.96
CA PHE A 117 0.03 22.77 1.96
C PHE A 117 -0.32 23.27 3.36
N ALA A 118 -1.44 23.96 3.51
CA ALA A 118 -1.86 24.51 4.80
C ALA A 118 -2.16 23.40 5.80
N LEU A 119 -1.72 23.57 7.04
CA LEU A 119 -1.87 22.57 8.08
C LEU A 119 -3.34 22.31 8.43
N GLU A 120 -4.20 23.31 8.30
CA GLU A 120 -5.65 23.20 8.44
C GLU A 120 -6.31 22.30 7.39
N ASP A 121 -5.67 22.13 6.23
CA ASP A 121 -6.09 21.21 5.17
C ASP A 121 -5.46 19.81 5.32
N ALA A 122 -4.67 19.57 6.38
CA ALA A 122 -3.95 18.32 6.58
C ALA A 122 -4.69 17.34 7.51
N ALA A 123 -4.82 16.10 7.06
CA ALA A 123 -5.05 14.96 7.93
C ALA A 123 -3.70 14.40 8.38
N LEU A 124 -3.46 14.39 9.70
CA LEU A 124 -2.21 13.95 10.31
C LEU A 124 -2.44 12.69 11.13
N ASP A 125 -1.50 11.77 11.02
CA ASP A 125 -1.38 10.61 11.90
C ASP A 125 0.09 10.39 12.24
N PHE A 126 0.37 9.69 13.33
CA PHE A 126 1.73 9.43 13.77
C PHE A 126 1.90 8.08 14.45
N GLN A 127 3.14 7.60 14.44
CA GLN A 127 3.54 6.40 15.16
C GLN A 127 4.87 6.62 15.88
N GLN A 128 4.88 6.37 17.18
CA GLN A 128 6.12 6.30 17.95
C GLN A 128 6.91 5.04 17.59
N MET A 129 8.17 5.20 17.19
CA MET A 129 9.08 4.10 16.84
C MET A 129 10.01 3.71 17.99
N GLY A 130 9.98 4.47 19.09
CA GLY A 130 10.82 4.30 20.26
C GLY A 130 12.06 5.22 20.27
N PRO A 131 13.00 4.99 21.19
CA PRO A 131 14.18 5.85 21.36
C PRO A 131 15.01 5.98 20.08
N ASP A 132 15.60 7.16 19.90
CA ASP A 132 16.57 7.37 18.83
C ASP A 132 17.91 6.69 19.18
N PRO A 133 18.47 5.86 18.29
CA PRO A 133 19.71 5.13 18.55
C PRO A 133 20.94 6.04 18.66
N ASP A 134 20.93 7.19 17.99
CA ASP A 134 22.05 8.13 17.93
C ASP A 134 21.90 9.27 18.95
N ASN A 135 20.67 9.55 19.41
CA ASN A 135 20.39 10.54 20.45
C ASN A 135 19.45 10.01 21.55
N PRO A 136 19.98 9.53 22.69
CA PRO A 136 19.17 8.99 23.79
C PRO A 136 18.18 9.96 24.45
N GLN A 137 18.29 11.27 24.18
CA GLN A 137 17.35 12.29 24.66
C GLN A 137 16.13 12.44 23.75
N CYS A 138 16.14 11.78 22.59
CA CYS A 138 15.09 11.82 21.61
C CYS A 138 14.42 10.45 21.41
N GLN A 139 13.21 10.50 20.89
CA GLN A 139 12.49 9.38 20.32
C GLN A 139 12.22 9.66 18.84
N ARG A 140 12.14 8.58 18.06
CA ARG A 140 11.77 8.65 16.65
C ARG A 140 10.26 8.53 16.53
N VAL A 141 9.65 9.48 15.84
CA VAL A 141 8.22 9.48 15.51
C VAL A 141 8.10 9.54 14.01
N VAL A 142 7.34 8.63 13.41
CA VAL A 142 6.96 8.75 11.99
C VAL A 142 5.64 9.50 11.93
N VAL A 143 5.61 10.55 11.13
CA VAL A 143 4.40 11.32 10.83
C VAL A 143 3.99 11.02 9.41
N ALA A 144 2.69 10.78 9.20
CA ALA A 144 2.06 10.69 7.90
C ALA A 144 1.03 11.82 7.75
N ALA A 145 1.03 12.47 6.59
CA ALA A 145 0.13 13.56 6.29
C ALA A 145 -0.47 13.39 4.89
N CYS A 146 -1.77 13.64 4.75
CA CYS A 146 -2.41 13.79 3.45
C CYS A 146 -3.39 14.97 3.47
N HIS A 147 -3.87 15.39 2.31
CA HIS A 147 -4.83 16.48 2.23
C HIS A 147 -6.23 15.98 2.63
N LEU A 148 -6.96 16.68 3.51
CA LEU A 148 -8.28 16.29 4.04
C LEU A 148 -9.30 15.99 2.94
N ALA A 149 -9.37 16.84 1.91
CA ALA A 149 -10.22 16.63 0.74
C ALA A 149 -10.06 15.24 0.07
N LEU A 150 -8.89 14.60 0.16
CA LEU A 150 -8.68 13.23 -0.33
C LEU A 150 -9.52 12.21 0.45
N LEU A 151 -9.62 12.39 1.77
CA LEU A 151 -10.42 11.54 2.65
C LEU A 151 -11.92 11.77 2.44
N GLU A 152 -12.34 13.00 2.17
CA GLU A 152 -13.74 13.35 1.91
C GLU A 152 -14.27 12.67 0.65
N VAL A 153 -13.55 12.78 -0.48
CA VAL A 153 -13.96 12.14 -1.74
C VAL A 153 -13.91 10.61 -1.64
N LEU A 154 -12.96 10.08 -0.87
CA LEU A 154 -12.87 8.65 -0.59
C LEU A 154 -14.06 8.17 0.25
N HIS A 155 -14.41 8.91 1.31
CA HIS A 155 -15.56 8.63 2.16
C HIS A 155 -16.85 8.59 1.34
N ALA A 156 -17.10 9.62 0.52
CA ALA A 156 -18.26 9.68 -0.36
C ALA A 156 -18.33 8.48 -1.32
N SER A 157 -17.18 8.10 -1.90
CA SER A 157 -17.09 6.93 -2.80
C SER A 157 -17.47 5.62 -2.12
N LEU A 158 -17.01 5.42 -0.88
CA LEU A 158 -17.31 4.22 -0.09
C LEU A 158 -18.77 4.20 0.35
N GLU A 159 -19.31 5.36 0.75
CA GLU A 159 -20.71 5.51 1.16
C GLU A 159 -21.67 5.13 0.03
N CYS A 160 -21.40 5.55 -1.21
CA CYS A 160 -22.15 5.14 -2.41
C CYS A 160 -22.24 3.61 -2.57
N ALA A 161 -21.24 2.86 -2.10
CA ALA A 161 -21.21 1.40 -2.14
C ALA A 161 -21.72 0.74 -0.85
N GLY A 162 -22.18 1.54 0.13
CA GLY A 162 -22.60 1.08 1.46
C GLY A 162 -21.43 0.52 2.30
N LEU A 163 -20.20 0.94 2.00
CA LEU A 163 -18.98 0.54 2.69
C LEU A 163 -18.58 1.59 3.72
N ARG A 164 -17.89 1.16 4.78
CA ARG A 164 -17.36 2.01 5.85
C ARG A 164 -15.86 1.81 5.96
N ALA A 165 -15.09 2.88 5.74
CA ALA A 165 -13.67 2.89 6.02
C ALA A 165 -13.43 2.69 7.53
N CYS A 166 -12.62 1.69 7.88
CA CYS A 166 -12.12 1.51 9.24
C CYS A 166 -10.62 1.73 9.32
N VAL A 167 -9.91 1.65 8.19
CA VAL A 167 -8.49 1.93 8.07
C VAL A 167 -8.28 2.64 6.74
N VAL A 168 -7.50 3.73 6.78
CA VAL A 168 -6.97 4.42 5.61
C VAL A 168 -5.46 4.50 5.81
N GLU A 169 -4.66 4.03 4.87
CA GLU A 169 -3.19 4.06 4.95
C GLU A 169 -2.56 4.20 3.57
N ALA A 170 -1.26 4.48 3.48
CA ALA A 170 -0.56 4.48 2.20
C ALA A 170 -0.36 3.04 1.65
N ASP A 171 -0.45 2.88 0.33
CA ASP A 171 -0.29 1.61 -0.39
C ASP A 171 0.94 0.77 0.00
N HIS A 172 2.08 1.42 0.20
CA HIS A 172 3.34 0.75 0.49
C HIS A 172 3.39 0.14 1.91
N HIS A 173 2.59 0.64 2.88
CA HIS A 173 2.41 -0.04 4.17
C HIS A 173 1.64 -1.35 4.01
N ALA A 174 0.65 -1.38 3.12
CA ALA A 174 -0.06 -2.59 2.78
C ALA A 174 0.89 -3.61 2.11
N LEU A 175 1.70 -3.16 1.14
CA LEU A 175 2.69 -4.01 0.47
C LEU A 175 3.66 -4.67 1.47
N ARG A 176 4.20 -3.88 2.42
CA ARG A 176 5.09 -4.40 3.48
C ARG A 176 4.46 -5.48 4.34
N ARG A 177 3.12 -5.46 4.48
CA ARG A 177 2.39 -6.48 5.23
C ARG A 177 2.06 -7.71 4.39
N ALA A 178 1.79 -7.53 3.11
CA ALA A 178 1.46 -8.62 2.19
C ALA A 178 2.66 -9.46 1.78
N LEU A 179 3.81 -8.81 1.57
CA LEU A 179 4.99 -9.45 1.02
C LEU A 179 5.96 -9.78 2.16
N PRO A 180 6.36 -11.05 2.31
CA PRO A 180 7.35 -11.41 3.31
C PRO A 180 8.67 -10.70 2.97
N VAL A 181 9.32 -10.12 3.99
CA VAL A 181 10.73 -9.75 3.89
C VAL A 181 11.48 -11.05 3.65
N SER A 182 11.99 -11.23 2.43
CA SER A 182 12.75 -12.43 2.09
C SER A 182 14.01 -12.48 2.96
N SER A 183 14.61 -13.66 3.13
CA SER A 183 15.90 -13.80 3.81
C SER A 183 17.07 -13.14 3.04
N VAL A 184 16.76 -12.45 1.94
CA VAL A 184 17.70 -11.77 1.05
C VAL A 184 17.95 -10.37 1.62
N ARG A 185 19.21 -9.94 1.64
CA ARG A 185 19.62 -8.71 2.33
C ARG A 185 19.17 -7.44 1.61
N GLU A 186 19.03 -7.51 0.28
CA GLU A 186 18.74 -6.36 -0.58
C GLU A 186 17.65 -6.70 -1.60
N ALA A 187 16.40 -6.81 -1.14
CA ALA A 187 15.26 -6.99 -2.03
C ALA A 187 14.69 -5.64 -2.48
N LEU A 188 14.38 -5.52 -3.77
CA LEU A 188 13.78 -4.32 -4.35
C LEU A 188 12.45 -4.66 -5.01
N TRP A 189 11.39 -3.96 -4.62
CA TRP A 189 10.05 -4.15 -5.16
C TRP A 189 9.78 -3.12 -6.25
N LEU A 190 9.35 -3.58 -7.42
CA LEU A 190 8.98 -2.76 -8.58
C LEU A 190 7.49 -2.86 -8.80
N GLN A 191 6.76 -1.84 -8.36
CA GLN A 191 5.34 -1.69 -8.62
C GLN A 191 5.12 -0.89 -9.89
N VAL A 192 4.55 -1.54 -10.90
CA VAL A 192 4.15 -0.88 -12.14
C VAL A 192 2.74 -0.35 -12.00
N GLU A 193 2.64 0.97 -12.09
CA GLU A 193 1.40 1.74 -12.21
C GLU A 193 1.25 2.20 -13.67
N ASP A 194 0.15 2.88 -14.01
CA ASP A 194 -0.22 3.23 -15.39
C ASP A 194 0.93 3.88 -16.20
N GLN A 195 1.56 4.93 -15.67
CA GLN A 195 2.61 5.69 -16.38
C GLN A 195 3.90 5.83 -15.57
N SER A 196 4.11 4.99 -14.56
CA SER A 196 5.30 5.03 -13.73
C SER A 196 5.63 3.69 -13.10
N VAL A 197 6.91 3.52 -12.77
CA VAL A 197 7.39 2.46 -11.88
C VAL A 197 7.70 3.07 -10.53
N VAL A 198 7.19 2.45 -9.49
CA VAL A 198 7.47 2.79 -8.10
C VAL A 198 8.40 1.73 -7.53
N PHE A 199 9.55 2.19 -7.08
CA PHE A 199 10.58 1.40 -6.41
C PHE A 199 10.35 1.50 -4.90
N HIS A 200 10.25 0.36 -4.24
CA HIS A 200 10.18 0.27 -2.78
C HIS A 200 11.38 -0.51 -2.25
N GLU A 201 12.17 0.13 -1.39
CA GLU A 201 13.30 -0.51 -0.73
C GLU A 201 12.85 -1.34 0.46
N VAL A 202 13.25 -2.62 0.48
CA VAL A 202 12.89 -3.57 1.53
C VAL A 202 14.06 -3.70 2.50
N GLY A 203 14.11 -2.81 3.49
CA GLY A 203 15.13 -2.82 4.54
C GLY A 203 15.57 -1.41 4.92
N GLY A 204 15.72 -1.14 6.22
CA GLY A 204 16.10 0.18 6.75
C GLY A 204 14.92 1.14 6.97
N GLU A 205 15.01 1.90 8.09
CA GLU A 205 14.08 2.88 8.66
C GLU A 205 12.56 2.55 8.69
N ALA A 206 11.83 3.28 9.52
CA ALA A 206 10.40 3.07 9.73
C ALA A 206 9.57 3.50 8.50
N ALA A 207 9.99 4.57 7.84
CA ALA A 207 9.50 5.03 6.54
C ALA A 207 10.38 4.41 5.44
N GLY A 208 9.85 3.44 4.69
CA GLY A 208 10.61 2.82 3.60
C GLY A 208 10.89 3.82 2.49
N LEU A 209 12.04 3.72 1.81
CA LEU A 209 12.30 4.60 0.67
C LEU A 209 11.42 4.21 -0.52
N ARG A 210 10.56 5.15 -0.92
CA ARG A 210 9.74 5.08 -2.13
C ARG A 210 10.31 6.02 -3.18
N ARG A 211 10.56 5.52 -4.39
CA ARG A 211 10.98 6.36 -5.52
C ARG A 211 10.15 6.07 -6.75
N GLN A 212 9.56 7.10 -7.32
CA GLN A 212 8.76 6.99 -8.54
C GLN A 212 9.58 7.44 -9.74
N ILE A 213 9.59 6.62 -10.80
CA ILE A 213 10.22 6.93 -12.08
C ILE A 213 9.12 6.92 -13.15
N PRO A 214 8.86 8.07 -13.81
CA PRO A 214 7.92 8.13 -14.92
C PRO A 214 8.38 7.25 -16.09
N LEU A 215 7.46 6.47 -16.65
CA LEU A 215 7.67 5.74 -17.91
C LEU A 215 7.21 6.54 -19.13
N GLY A 216 6.38 7.57 -18.91
CA GLY A 216 5.70 8.29 -19.98
C GLY A 216 4.71 7.38 -20.73
N SER A 217 4.55 7.60 -22.03
CA SER A 217 3.60 6.86 -22.87
C SER A 217 4.17 5.54 -23.44
N GLN A 218 5.30 5.06 -22.93
CA GLN A 218 5.93 3.84 -23.42
C GLN A 218 5.15 2.61 -22.95
N PRO A 219 5.04 1.55 -23.77
CA PRO A 219 4.47 0.30 -23.31
C PRO A 219 5.35 -0.28 -22.20
N VAL A 220 4.72 -0.88 -21.18
CA VAL A 220 5.46 -1.57 -20.12
C VAL A 220 5.98 -2.89 -20.67
N ASP A 221 7.28 -2.93 -20.97
CA ASP A 221 8.00 -4.13 -21.39
C ASP A 221 9.34 -4.28 -20.65
N ALA A 222 10.05 -5.38 -20.92
CA ALA A 222 11.33 -5.65 -20.27
C ALA A 222 12.41 -4.60 -20.55
N GLN A 223 12.34 -3.88 -21.68
CA GLN A 223 13.31 -2.83 -22.02
C GLN A 223 13.03 -1.56 -21.22
N ALA A 224 11.76 -1.13 -21.16
CA ALA A 224 11.34 0.04 -20.41
C ALA A 224 11.60 -0.16 -18.90
N LEU A 225 11.27 -1.34 -18.36
CA LEU A 225 11.56 -1.67 -16.97
C LEU A 225 13.05 -1.73 -16.67
N ALA A 226 13.87 -2.28 -17.56
CA ALA A 226 15.32 -2.28 -17.38
C ALA A 226 15.89 -0.85 -17.32
N ALA A 227 15.46 0.03 -18.23
CA ALA A 227 15.88 1.43 -18.23
C ALA A 227 15.44 2.17 -16.96
N ALA A 228 14.25 1.87 -16.43
CA ALA A 228 13.80 2.42 -15.16
C ALA A 228 14.67 1.93 -13.99
N VAL A 229 15.04 0.65 -13.96
CA VAL A 229 15.97 0.08 -12.97
C VAL A 229 17.34 0.76 -13.06
N ASP A 230 17.90 0.90 -14.26
CA ASP A 230 19.19 1.58 -14.46
C ASP A 230 19.13 3.02 -13.94
N THR A 231 18.06 3.76 -14.27
CA THR A 231 17.83 5.13 -13.80
C THR A 231 17.75 5.18 -12.27
N TYR A 232 17.04 4.22 -11.66
CA TYR A 232 16.93 4.11 -10.21
C TYR A 232 18.30 3.86 -9.56
N LEU A 233 19.07 2.89 -10.07
CA LEU A 233 20.37 2.53 -9.52
C LEU A 233 21.38 3.68 -9.63
N LEU A 234 21.37 4.41 -10.76
CA LEU A 234 22.25 5.55 -10.99
C LEU A 234 21.87 6.80 -10.18
N SER A 235 20.70 6.83 -9.57
CA SER A 235 20.17 8.00 -8.88
C SER A 235 20.76 8.25 -7.48
N SER A 236 21.53 7.30 -6.94
CA SER A 236 22.20 7.40 -5.65
C SER A 236 23.58 6.74 -5.73
N PRO A 237 24.69 7.51 -5.73
CA PRO A 237 26.03 6.95 -5.76
C PRO A 237 26.28 5.99 -4.60
N GLY A 238 26.88 4.83 -4.88
CA GLY A 238 27.20 3.82 -3.85
C GLY A 238 26.04 2.92 -3.44
N ARG A 239 24.87 3.03 -4.09
CA ARG A 239 23.76 2.08 -3.93
C ARG A 239 24.21 0.67 -4.31
N ALA A 240 24.00 -0.28 -3.42
CA ALA A 240 24.25 -1.68 -3.69
C ALA A 240 23.21 -2.25 -4.67
N LEU A 241 23.64 -3.23 -5.46
CA LEU A 241 22.77 -3.88 -6.44
C LEU A 241 21.86 -4.86 -5.71
N PRO A 242 20.53 -4.80 -5.92
CA PRO A 242 19.64 -5.74 -5.28
C PRO A 242 19.94 -7.16 -5.75
N ASP A 243 19.94 -8.10 -4.81
CA ASP A 243 20.08 -9.52 -5.08
C ASP A 243 18.86 -10.07 -5.85
N GLN A 244 17.68 -9.47 -5.61
CA GLN A 244 16.40 -9.89 -6.17
C GLN A 244 15.45 -8.71 -6.41
N LEU A 245 14.75 -8.76 -7.54
CA LEU A 245 13.66 -7.86 -7.91
C LEU A 245 12.32 -8.60 -7.85
N GLN A 246 11.33 -8.02 -7.16
CA GLN A 246 9.95 -8.53 -7.20
C GLN A 246 9.04 -7.57 -7.95
N LEU A 247 8.34 -8.09 -8.96
CA LEU A 247 7.42 -7.34 -9.82
C LEU A 247 6.01 -7.34 -9.23
N LEU A 248 5.42 -6.15 -9.14
CA LEU A 248 4.09 -5.87 -8.59
C LEU A 248 3.26 -5.06 -9.59
N GLY A 249 1.93 -5.13 -9.47
CA GLY A 249 0.98 -4.34 -10.24
C GLY A 249 0.38 -5.06 -11.45
N GLY A 250 -0.60 -4.41 -12.08
CA GLY A 250 -1.33 -4.98 -13.23
C GLY A 250 -0.52 -5.01 -14.53
N GLY A 251 0.48 -4.14 -14.67
CA GLY A 251 1.31 -4.03 -15.87
C GLY A 251 2.38 -5.13 -16.02
N VAL A 252 2.54 -6.01 -15.01
CA VAL A 252 3.59 -7.04 -14.98
C VAL A 252 3.07 -8.47 -15.09
N LEU A 253 1.80 -8.69 -15.44
CA LEU A 253 1.20 -10.04 -15.42
C LEU A 253 1.72 -11.00 -16.52
N ALA A 254 2.56 -10.52 -17.44
CA ALA A 254 3.07 -11.34 -18.53
C ALA A 254 4.08 -12.39 -18.02
N ALA A 255 3.76 -13.68 -18.16
CA ALA A 255 4.56 -14.79 -17.62
C ALA A 255 6.05 -14.80 -18.04
N LYS A 256 6.39 -14.25 -19.21
CA LYS A 256 7.78 -14.20 -19.72
C LYS A 256 8.57 -12.98 -19.22
N LEU A 257 7.90 -11.97 -18.65
CA LEU A 257 8.50 -10.70 -18.29
C LEU A 257 9.65 -10.85 -17.27
N PRO A 258 9.51 -11.64 -16.18
CA PRO A 258 10.62 -11.80 -15.23
C PRO A 258 11.88 -12.36 -15.89
N GLY A 259 11.75 -13.43 -16.69
CA GLY A 259 12.88 -14.03 -17.39
C GLY A 259 13.54 -13.09 -18.40
N GLN A 260 12.75 -12.29 -19.12
CA GLN A 260 13.28 -11.29 -20.05
C GLN A 260 14.01 -10.16 -19.32
N LEU A 261 13.49 -9.70 -18.19
CA LEU A 261 14.10 -8.64 -17.39
C LEU A 261 15.38 -9.15 -16.70
N GLN A 262 15.36 -10.36 -16.16
CA GLN A 262 16.53 -11.03 -15.58
C GLN A 262 17.67 -11.19 -16.58
N GLN A 263 17.37 -11.59 -17.83
CA GLN A 263 18.40 -11.67 -18.88
C GLN A 263 19.08 -10.34 -19.18
N ARG A 264 18.37 -9.22 -19.01
CA ARG A 264 18.87 -7.87 -19.28
C ARG A 264 19.68 -7.31 -18.11
N LEU A 265 19.18 -7.51 -16.89
CA LEU A 265 19.74 -6.93 -15.67
C LEU A 265 20.80 -7.81 -15.01
N GLY A 266 20.79 -9.12 -15.26
CA GLY A 266 21.62 -10.07 -14.53
C GLY A 266 21.23 -10.27 -13.06
N ILE A 267 20.06 -9.74 -12.65
CA ILE A 267 19.50 -9.82 -11.30
C ILE A 267 18.35 -10.82 -11.31
N GLU A 268 18.15 -11.59 -10.25
CA GLU A 268 16.99 -12.48 -10.14
C GLU A 268 15.70 -11.66 -10.16
N VAL A 269 14.76 -12.01 -11.05
CA VAL A 269 13.48 -11.31 -11.14
C VAL A 269 12.35 -12.31 -10.96
N LEU A 270 11.44 -12.01 -10.03
CA LEU A 270 10.27 -12.83 -9.73
C LEU A 270 8.99 -11.99 -9.77
N HIS A 271 7.86 -12.63 -10.05
CA HIS A 271 6.57 -12.05 -9.72
C HIS A 271 6.36 -12.09 -8.20
N ALA A 272 5.89 -11.00 -7.63
CA ALA A 272 5.52 -10.98 -6.22
C ALA A 272 4.27 -11.85 -5.98
N ASP A 273 4.31 -12.66 -4.92
CA ASP A 273 3.18 -13.48 -4.47
C ASP A 273 2.77 -13.12 -3.03
N PRO A 274 1.74 -12.27 -2.85
CA PRO A 274 1.24 -11.90 -1.53
C PRO A 274 0.46 -13.04 -0.84
N PHE A 275 0.27 -14.19 -1.51
CA PHE A 275 -0.52 -15.31 -1.00
C PHE A 275 0.35 -16.48 -0.52
N GLY A 276 1.67 -16.44 -0.71
CA GLY A 276 2.58 -17.55 -0.39
C GLY A 276 2.56 -17.99 1.10
N ALA A 277 2.22 -17.07 2.02
CA ALA A 277 2.07 -17.37 3.45
C ALA A 277 0.60 -17.47 3.92
N THR A 278 -0.36 -17.43 2.99
CA THR A 278 -1.80 -17.44 3.28
C THR A 278 -2.42 -18.82 3.10
N VAL A 279 -3.54 -19.06 3.77
CA VAL A 279 -4.40 -20.21 3.53
C VAL A 279 -5.49 -19.79 2.54
N LEU A 280 -5.77 -20.57 1.51
CA LEU A 280 -6.91 -20.28 0.61
C LEU A 280 -8.17 -20.97 1.13
N ALA A 281 -9.32 -20.30 1.05
CA ALA A 281 -10.60 -20.91 1.41
C ALA A 281 -10.97 -22.04 0.42
N PRO A 282 -11.70 -23.08 0.88
CA PRO A 282 -12.19 -24.13 -0.01
C PRO A 282 -13.02 -23.56 -1.16
N GLY A 283 -12.72 -23.95 -2.39
CA GLY A 283 -13.43 -23.50 -3.60
C GLY A 283 -12.84 -22.27 -4.27
N LEU A 284 -11.84 -21.62 -3.67
CA LEU A 284 -11.09 -20.56 -4.34
C LEU A 284 -10.16 -21.16 -5.41
N LYS A 285 -10.29 -20.72 -6.66
CA LYS A 285 -9.47 -21.20 -7.77
C LYS A 285 -8.03 -20.67 -7.65
N SER A 286 -7.11 -21.53 -7.24
CA SER A 286 -5.69 -21.19 -7.04
C SER A 286 -5.05 -20.58 -8.29
N ASP A 287 -5.31 -21.13 -9.46
CA ASP A 287 -4.62 -20.73 -10.69
C ASP A 287 -5.05 -19.34 -11.16
N ALA A 288 -6.34 -19.02 -11.03
CA ALA A 288 -6.87 -17.71 -11.36
C ALA A 288 -6.34 -16.64 -10.39
N LEU A 289 -6.22 -16.98 -9.10
CA LEU A 289 -5.62 -16.11 -8.10
C LEU A 289 -4.13 -15.88 -8.38
N ALA A 290 -3.37 -16.95 -8.62
CA ALA A 290 -1.94 -16.91 -8.90
C ALA A 290 -1.63 -16.06 -10.14
N ALA A 291 -2.46 -16.15 -11.19
CA ALA A 291 -2.31 -15.34 -12.39
C ALA A 291 -2.52 -13.83 -12.15
N GLN A 292 -3.19 -13.44 -11.06
CA GLN A 292 -3.45 -12.05 -10.69
C GLN A 292 -2.66 -11.61 -9.45
N ALA A 293 -1.90 -12.51 -8.84
CA ALA A 293 -1.27 -12.30 -7.54
C ALA A 293 -0.42 -11.02 -7.45
N PRO A 294 0.42 -10.66 -8.45
CA PRO A 294 1.23 -9.44 -8.40
C PRO A 294 0.42 -8.15 -8.28
N CYS A 295 -0.79 -8.12 -8.83
CA CYS A 295 -1.64 -6.94 -8.78
C CYS A 295 -2.54 -6.89 -7.54
N LEU A 296 -2.68 -7.98 -6.78
CA LEU A 296 -3.52 -8.04 -5.59
C LEU A 296 -2.74 -7.77 -4.28
N ALA A 297 -1.45 -7.45 -4.35
CA ALA A 297 -0.59 -7.31 -3.17
C ALA A 297 -1.04 -6.21 -2.21
N VAL A 298 -1.39 -5.02 -2.70
CA VAL A 298 -1.89 -3.91 -1.85
C VAL A 298 -3.20 -4.33 -1.17
N ALA A 299 -4.19 -4.78 -1.94
CA ALA A 299 -5.48 -5.24 -1.40
C ALA A 299 -5.32 -6.39 -0.39
N CYS A 300 -4.40 -7.33 -0.64
CA CYS A 300 -4.07 -8.41 0.28
C CYS A 300 -3.51 -7.87 1.61
N GLY A 301 -2.57 -6.93 1.55
CA GLY A 301 -1.96 -6.30 2.72
C GLY A 301 -2.97 -5.54 3.56
N LEU A 302 -3.86 -4.79 2.91
CA LEU A 302 -4.98 -4.11 3.55
C LEU A 302 -5.90 -5.10 4.28
N ALA A 303 -6.26 -6.21 3.63
CA ALA A 303 -7.10 -7.25 4.21
C ALA A 303 -6.45 -7.97 5.41
N MET A 304 -5.11 -7.96 5.49
CA MET A 304 -4.35 -8.46 6.64
C MET A 304 -4.29 -7.49 7.81
N ARG A 305 -4.83 -6.26 7.69
CA ARG A 305 -4.81 -5.27 8.78
C ARG A 305 -5.68 -5.78 9.93
N VAL A 306 -5.11 -5.73 11.13
CA VAL A 306 -5.87 -5.91 12.36
C VAL A 306 -6.55 -4.57 12.63
N ALA A 307 -7.88 -4.54 12.57
CA ALA A 307 -8.62 -3.30 12.79
C ALA A 307 -8.57 -2.87 14.26
N ASP A 308 -8.12 -1.64 14.50
CA ASP A 308 -8.58 -0.81 15.61
C ASP A 308 -10.05 -0.37 15.35
N PRO A 309 -10.79 0.17 16.35
CA PRO A 309 -12.16 0.65 16.13
C PRO A 309 -12.22 1.62 14.92
N CYS A 310 -13.30 1.52 14.14
CA CYS A 310 -13.45 2.30 12.90
C CYS A 310 -13.45 3.80 13.19
N LEU A 311 -12.92 4.59 12.26
CA LEU A 311 -13.07 6.04 12.24
C LEU A 311 -14.59 6.37 12.26
N ASP A 312 -15.02 7.12 13.27
CA ASP A 312 -16.38 7.67 13.41
C ASP A 312 -16.42 9.06 12.78
#